data_AF-A0A9D4HKT2-F1
#
_entry.id   AF-A0A9D4HKT2-F1
#
_cell.length_a   1.000
_cell.length_b   1.000
_cell.length_c   1.000
_cell.angle_alpha   90.00
_cell.angle_beta   90.00
_cell.angle_gamma   90.00
#
_symmetry.space_group_name_H-M   'P 1'
#
loop_
_entity.id
_entity.type
_entity.pdbx_description
1 polymer ?
#
loop_
_entity_poly.entity_id
_entity_poly.type
_entity_poly.pdbx_seq_one_letter_code
_entity_poly.pdbx_strand_id
1 'polypeptide(L)'
;MEADVDGELVKEVKKENVNISVMTMGDDCTSLARIRQELAHSVENLSDLNDAVKHLGNSLYSLQKKNKVLSTKVIKHLHKCLNYALAYNKGNDDDWKAALKQTVPHLFGDNQSIIWSVVWLSKRPIDL
;
A
#
# COMPACT_ATOMS: atom_id res chain seq x y z
N MET A 1 -10.34 15.78 15.56
CA MET A 1 -11.36 14.71 15.58
C MET A 1 -10.69 13.35 15.44
N GLU A 2 -10.18 12.95 14.27
CA GLU A 2 -9.45 11.66 14.11
C GLU A 2 -8.22 11.56 15.02
N ALA A 3 -7.32 12.55 14.99
CA ALA A 3 -6.14 12.57 15.86
C ALA A 3 -6.46 12.51 17.36
N ASP A 4 -7.61 13.06 17.78
CA ASP A 4 -8.04 13.02 19.18
C ASP A 4 -8.50 11.61 19.57
N VAL A 5 -9.27 10.95 18.69
CA VAL A 5 -9.71 9.55 18.85
C VAL A 5 -8.49 8.62 18.91
N ASP A 6 -7.54 8.79 17.98
CA ASP A 6 -6.30 8.01 17.95
C ASP A 6 -5.49 8.17 19.25
N GLY A 7 -5.40 9.39 19.76
CA GLY A 7 -4.73 9.69 21.03
C GLY A 7 -5.42 9.06 22.25
N GLU A 8 -6.75 9.00 22.26
CA GLU A 8 -7.52 8.34 23.33
C GLU A 8 -7.35 6.81 23.30
N LEU A 9 -7.41 6.19 22.13
CA LEU A 9 -7.17 4.75 21.97
C LEU A 9 -5.79 4.35 22.50
N VAL A 10 -4.76 5.12 22.18
CA VAL A 10 -3.39 4.87 22.66
C VAL A 10 -3.30 5.00 24.18
N LYS A 11 -4.05 5.92 24.81
CA LYS A 11 -4.12 6.03 26.27
C LYS A 11 -4.75 4.79 26.91
N GLU A 12 -5.78 4.23 26.29
CA GLU A 12 -6.42 3.02 26.79
C GLU A 12 -5.49 1.82 26.72
N VAL A 13 -4.80 1.60 25.59
CA VAL A 13 -3.82 0.52 25.44
C VAL A 13 -2.65 0.66 26.42
N LYS A 14 -2.24 1.90 26.72
CA LYS A 14 -1.20 2.17 27.73
C LYS A 14 -1.63 1.77 29.14
N LYS A 15 -2.92 1.87 29.48
CA LYS A 15 -3.46 1.41 30.80
C LYS A 15 -3.31 -0.09 30.98
N GLU A 16 -3.33 -0.85 29.90
CA GLU A 16 -3.13 -2.31 29.88
C GLU A 16 -1.64 -2.71 29.98
N ASN A 17 -0.73 -1.74 30.18
CA ASN A 17 0.73 -1.96 30.25
C ASN A 17 1.32 -2.66 29.01
N VAL A 18 0.70 -2.46 27.85
CA VAL A 18 1.17 -2.98 26.57
C VAL A 18 2.09 -1.97 25.90
N ASN A 19 3.24 -2.44 25.41
CA ASN A 19 4.16 -1.59 24.67
C ASN A 19 3.86 -1.64 23.16
N ILE A 20 3.46 -0.51 22.60
CA ILE A 20 3.17 -0.39 21.16
C ILE A 20 4.49 -0.09 20.43
N SER A 21 5.00 -1.03 19.62
CA SER A 21 6.21 -0.83 18.82
C SER A 21 5.91 -0.30 17.42
N VAL A 22 4.88 -0.86 16.78
CA VAL A 22 4.52 -0.58 15.39
C VAL A 22 3.01 -0.33 15.30
N MET A 23 2.63 0.71 14.58
CA MET A 23 1.23 0.98 14.24
C MET A 23 1.09 1.08 12.72
N THR A 24 -0.01 0.52 12.20
CA THR A 24 -0.41 0.75 10.81
C THR A 24 -1.55 1.75 10.83
N MET A 25 -1.27 2.97 10.39
CA MET A 25 -2.27 4.03 10.25
C MET A 25 -2.08 4.77 8.93
N GLY A 26 -3.05 5.62 8.61
CA GLY A 26 -2.93 6.45 7.42
C GLY A 26 -1.77 7.42 7.50
N ASP A 27 -1.36 7.97 6.35
CA ASP A 27 -0.25 8.93 6.25
C ASP A 27 -0.60 10.35 6.78
N ASP A 28 -1.52 10.48 7.74
CA ASP A 28 -1.84 11.74 8.41
C ASP A 28 -0.82 12.07 9.52
N CYS A 29 -0.03 13.10 9.29
CA CYS A 29 0.97 13.59 10.24
C CYS A 29 0.36 14.06 11.58
N THR A 30 -0.90 14.47 11.60
CA THR A 30 -1.54 15.03 12.81
C THR A 30 -1.85 13.94 13.84
N SER A 31 -2.41 12.81 13.41
CA SER A 31 -2.61 11.62 14.24
C SER A 31 -1.29 11.07 14.78
N LEU A 32 -0.28 10.94 13.91
CA LEU A 32 1.04 10.46 14.34
C LEU A 32 1.70 11.39 15.37
N ALA A 33 1.60 12.72 15.17
CA ALA A 33 2.13 13.69 16.12
C ALA A 33 1.41 13.60 17.48
N ARG A 34 0.09 13.43 17.47
CA ARG A 34 -0.72 13.28 18.68
C ARG A 34 -0.37 12.00 19.44
N ILE A 35 -0.23 10.87 18.75
CA ILE A 35 0.20 9.60 19.35
C ILE A 35 1.59 9.73 20.00
N ARG A 36 2.54 10.40 19.32
CA ARG A 36 3.90 10.64 19.85
C ARG A 36 3.91 11.55 21.08
N GLN A 37 2.90 12.40 21.29
CA GLN A 37 2.77 13.17 22.53
C GLN A 37 2.33 12.29 23.71
N GLU A 38 1.57 11.23 23.45
CA GLU A 38 0.98 10.37 24.48
C GLU A 38 1.88 9.17 24.85
N LEU A 39 2.77 8.79 23.93
CA LEU A 39 3.77 7.75 24.11
C LEU A 39 5.14 8.33 24.48
N ALA A 40 5.76 7.75 25.50
CA ALA A 40 7.10 8.17 25.95
C ALA A 40 8.23 7.57 25.08
N HIS A 41 7.88 6.69 24.15
CA HIS A 41 8.81 5.94 23.30
C HIS A 41 8.50 6.15 21.81
N SER A 42 9.48 5.87 20.95
CA SER A 42 9.30 5.97 19.51
C SER A 42 8.38 4.86 18.99
N VAL A 43 7.36 5.24 18.24
CA VAL A 43 6.52 4.33 17.47
C VAL A 43 6.81 4.48 15.99
N GLU A 44 7.00 3.34 15.33
CA GLU A 44 7.09 3.26 13.88
C GLU A 44 5.67 3.25 13.30
N ASN A 45 5.42 4.16 12.35
CA ASN A 45 4.21 4.13 11.55
C ASN A 45 4.51 3.43 10.23
N LEU A 46 3.79 2.36 9.96
CA LEU A 46 3.78 1.71 8.65
C LEU A 46 2.58 2.23 7.86
N SER A 47 2.84 2.87 6.72
CA SER A 47 1.81 3.26 5.78
C SER A 47 0.99 2.04 5.36
N ASP A 48 -0.34 2.16 5.38
CA ASP A 48 -1.19 1.13 4.82
C ASP A 48 -0.96 0.99 3.30
N LEU A 49 -1.15 -0.22 2.80
CA LEU A 49 -1.08 -0.56 1.39
C LEU A 49 -1.94 0.38 0.53
N ASN A 50 -3.12 0.74 1.03
CA ASN A 50 -4.03 1.65 0.34
C ASN A 50 -3.41 3.04 0.11
N ASP A 51 -2.67 3.56 1.09
CA ASP A 51 -2.00 4.85 0.97
C ASP A 51 -0.80 4.79 0.04
N ALA A 52 -0.02 3.69 0.08
CA ALA A 52 1.07 3.47 -0.87
C ALA A 52 0.56 3.47 -2.33
N VAL A 53 -0.55 2.77 -2.59
CA VAL A 53 -1.18 2.69 -3.91
C VAL A 53 -1.78 4.03 -4.34
N LYS A 54 -2.41 4.75 -3.41
CA LYS A 54 -2.94 6.10 -3.62
C LYS A 54 -1.83 7.09 -3.98
N HIS A 55 -0.72 7.08 -3.25
CA HIS A 55 0.46 7.91 -3.52
C HIS A 55 1.06 7.63 -4.90
N LEU A 56 1.16 6.36 -5.28
CA LEU A 56 1.57 5.99 -6.62
C LEU A 56 0.57 6.48 -7.69
N GLY A 57 -0.73 6.40 -7.42
CA GLY A 57 -1.76 6.94 -8.31
C GLY A 57 -1.65 8.42 -8.54
N ASN A 58 -1.55 9.19 -7.47
CA ASN A 58 -1.36 10.63 -7.53
C ASN A 58 -0.10 10.99 -8.33
N SER A 59 0.98 10.22 -8.16
CA SER A 59 2.22 10.38 -8.93
C SER A 59 2.01 10.11 -10.42
N LEU A 60 1.28 9.04 -10.77
CA LEU A 60 0.93 8.72 -12.16
C LEU A 60 0.05 9.80 -12.80
N TYR A 61 -0.97 10.30 -12.10
CA TYR A 61 -1.82 11.39 -12.60
C TYR A 61 -1.04 12.71 -12.73
N SER A 62 -0.05 12.96 -11.86
CA SER A 62 0.86 14.09 -12.01
C SER A 62 1.73 13.94 -13.27
N LEU A 63 2.26 12.74 -13.52
CA LEU A 63 3.05 12.43 -14.72
C LEU A 63 2.23 12.52 -16.01
N GLN A 64 0.94 12.17 -15.99
CA GLN A 64 0.04 12.30 -17.13
C GLN A 64 -0.04 13.73 -17.68
N LYS A 65 0.14 14.75 -16.81
CA LYS A 65 0.17 16.15 -17.24
C LYS A 65 1.32 16.42 -18.22
N LYS A 66 2.44 15.71 -18.05
CA LYS A 66 3.66 15.82 -18.87
C LYS A 66 3.71 14.78 -19.99
N ASN A 67 3.08 13.61 -19.79
CA ASN A 67 3.13 12.47 -20.71
C ASN A 67 1.72 12.04 -21.10
N LYS A 68 1.23 12.51 -22.26
CA LYS A 68 -0.15 12.22 -22.73
C LYS A 68 -0.39 10.75 -23.09
N VAL A 69 0.67 9.97 -23.32
CA VAL A 69 0.60 8.51 -23.52
C VAL A 69 0.05 7.80 -22.27
N LEU A 70 0.28 8.38 -21.09
CA LEU A 70 -0.25 7.87 -19.83
C LEU A 70 -1.73 8.24 -19.68
N SER A 71 -2.59 7.56 -20.45
CA SER A 71 -4.03 7.75 -20.37
C SER A 71 -4.59 7.27 -19.03
N THR A 72 -5.75 7.76 -18.64
CA THR A 72 -6.46 7.32 -17.42
C THR A 72 -6.71 5.81 -17.43
N LYS A 73 -6.94 5.22 -18.60
CA LYS A 73 -7.09 3.76 -18.76
C LYS A 73 -5.80 3.02 -18.40
N VAL A 74 -4.65 3.53 -18.84
CA VAL A 74 -3.35 2.97 -18.50
C VAL A 74 -3.08 3.09 -17.01
N ILE A 75 -3.33 4.27 -16.41
CA ILE A 75 -3.15 4.48 -14.96
C ILE A 75 -3.99 3.51 -14.13
N LYS A 76 -5.27 3.32 -14.48
CA LYS A 76 -6.14 2.35 -13.81
C LYS A 76 -5.64 0.92 -13.95
N HIS A 77 -5.07 0.56 -15.11
CA HIS A 77 -4.48 -0.76 -15.31
C HIS A 77 -3.22 -0.96 -14.45
N LEU A 78 -2.32 0.05 -14.40
CA LEU A 78 -1.14 0.07 -13.52
C LEU A 78 -1.53 -0.14 -12.06
N HIS A 79 -2.55 0.59 -11.60
CA HIS A 79 -3.13 0.46 -10.26
C HIS A 79 -3.62 -0.95 -9.97
N LYS A 80 -4.35 -1.56 -10.91
CA LYS A 80 -4.88 -2.92 -10.75
C LYS A 80 -3.75 -3.94 -10.61
N CYS A 81 -2.74 -3.87 -11.47
CA CYS A 81 -1.58 -4.76 -11.40
C CYS A 81 -0.86 -4.61 -10.05
N LEU A 82 -0.48 -3.39 -9.67
CA LEU A 82 0.25 -3.16 -8.41
C LEU A 82 -0.53 -3.61 -7.18
N ASN A 83 -1.84 -3.35 -7.13
CA ASN A 83 -2.70 -3.87 -6.06
C ASN A 83 -2.64 -5.39 -5.95
N TYR A 84 -2.66 -6.10 -7.08
CA TYR A 84 -2.57 -7.56 -7.07
C TYR A 84 -1.18 -8.06 -6.64
N ALA A 85 -0.11 -7.45 -7.13
CA ALA A 85 1.26 -7.79 -6.72
C ALA A 85 1.42 -7.67 -5.20
N LEU A 86 0.94 -6.58 -4.62
CA LEU A 86 1.11 -6.31 -3.20
C LEU A 86 0.16 -7.15 -2.33
N ALA A 87 -1.10 -7.33 -2.76
CA ALA A 87 -2.07 -8.14 -2.03
C ALA A 87 -1.70 -9.63 -1.97
N TYR A 88 -1.16 -10.18 -3.07
CA TYR A 88 -0.82 -11.61 -3.12
C TYR A 88 0.42 -11.96 -2.30
N ASN A 89 1.38 -11.04 -2.24
CA ASN A 89 2.67 -11.28 -1.59
C ASN A 89 2.75 -10.64 -0.19
N LYS A 90 1.60 -10.31 0.42
CA LYS A 90 1.53 -9.63 1.72
C LYS A 90 2.29 -10.43 2.79
N GLY A 91 3.22 -9.75 3.47
CA GLY A 91 4.03 -10.35 4.54
C GLY A 91 5.34 -11.01 4.06
N ASN A 92 5.65 -10.95 2.76
CA ASN A 92 6.96 -11.33 2.23
C ASN A 92 7.58 -10.18 1.41
N ASP A 93 8.55 -9.49 2.02
CA ASP A 93 9.21 -8.32 1.43
C ASP A 93 9.99 -8.64 0.15
N ASP A 94 10.57 -9.83 0.05
CA ASP A 94 11.35 -10.25 -1.12
C ASP A 94 10.41 -10.54 -2.30
N ASP A 95 9.29 -11.19 -2.04
CA ASP A 95 8.25 -11.43 -3.04
C ASP A 95 7.57 -10.12 -3.47
N TRP A 96 7.38 -9.16 -2.56
CA TRP A 96 6.93 -7.80 -2.88
C TRP A 96 7.86 -7.12 -3.88
N LYS A 97 9.17 -7.10 -3.57
CA LYS A 97 10.18 -6.48 -4.45
C LYS A 97 10.22 -7.18 -5.82
N ALA A 98 10.15 -8.50 -5.85
CA ALA A 98 10.13 -9.27 -7.08
C ALA A 98 8.89 -8.96 -7.92
N ALA A 99 7.70 -8.97 -7.32
CA ALA A 99 6.44 -8.69 -7.99
C ALA A 99 6.35 -7.25 -8.53
N LEU A 100 6.84 -6.26 -7.76
CA LEU A 100 6.92 -4.88 -8.21
C LEU A 100 7.83 -4.73 -9.44
N LYS A 101 9.02 -5.34 -9.43
CA LYS A 101 9.93 -5.33 -10.58
C LYS A 101 9.32 -5.99 -11.81
N GLN A 102 8.56 -7.06 -11.62
CA GLN A 102 7.90 -7.80 -12.69
C GLN A 102 6.61 -7.13 -13.19
N THR A 103 6.08 -6.14 -12.47
CA THR A 103 4.86 -5.42 -12.89
C THR A 103 5.11 -4.71 -14.22
N VAL A 104 6.27 -4.05 -14.38
CA VAL A 104 6.62 -3.28 -15.59
C VAL A 104 6.69 -4.17 -16.84
N PRO A 105 7.49 -5.26 -16.89
CA PRO A 105 7.50 -6.19 -18.02
C PRO A 105 6.12 -6.74 -18.38
N HIS A 106 5.32 -7.11 -17.38
CA HIS A 106 3.97 -7.65 -17.59
C HIS A 106 3.05 -6.68 -18.32
N LEU A 107 3.12 -5.38 -18.00
CA LEU A 107 2.32 -4.35 -18.66
C LEU A 107 2.63 -4.20 -20.15
N PHE A 108 3.83 -4.60 -20.58
CA PHE A 108 4.27 -4.58 -21.97
C PHE A 108 4.13 -5.96 -22.65
N GLY A 109 3.43 -6.90 -22.01
CA GLY A 109 3.16 -8.23 -22.57
C GLY A 109 4.29 -9.24 -22.40
N ASP A 110 5.33 -8.91 -21.63
CA ASP A 110 6.38 -9.84 -21.27
C ASP A 110 5.90 -10.71 -20.10
N ASN A 111 5.35 -11.87 -20.46
CA ASN A 111 4.74 -12.82 -19.54
C ASN A 111 5.72 -13.90 -19.05
N GLN A 112 7.04 -13.71 -19.16
CA GLN A 112 8.04 -14.66 -18.64
C GLN A 112 8.03 -14.78 -17.10
N SER A 113 7.25 -13.96 -16.42
CA SER A 113 7.14 -13.95 -14.96
C SER A 113 6.08 -14.94 -14.44
N ILE A 114 6.55 -15.94 -13.70
CA ILE A 114 5.75 -16.99 -13.04
C ILE A 114 4.75 -16.41 -12.00
N ILE A 115 5.08 -15.29 -11.35
CA ILE A 115 4.24 -14.68 -10.30
C ILE A 115 2.89 -14.23 -10.87
N TRP A 116 2.90 -13.55 -12.03
CA TRP A 116 1.67 -13.09 -12.68
C TRP A 116 0.84 -14.21 -13.26
N SER A 117 1.47 -15.29 -13.75
CA SER A 117 0.75 -16.48 -14.22
C SER A 117 -0.10 -17.06 -13.10
N VAL A 118 0.44 -17.21 -11.89
CA VAL A 118 -0.28 -17.78 -10.73
C VAL A 118 -1.34 -16.81 -10.18
N VAL A 119 -1.01 -15.51 -10.09
CA VAL A 119 -1.94 -14.46 -9.60
C VAL A 119 -3.15 -14.29 -10.50
N TRP A 120 -2.97 -14.35 -11.83
CA TRP A 120 -4.09 -14.23 -12.78
C TRP A 120 -4.81 -15.57 -13.03
N LEU A 121 -4.13 -16.71 -12.97
CA LEU A 121 -4.78 -18.03 -13.10
C LEU A 121 -5.69 -18.35 -11.91
N SER A 122 -5.32 -17.92 -10.70
CA SER A 122 -6.14 -18.11 -9.49
C SER A 122 -7.36 -17.19 -9.39
N LYS A 123 -7.47 -16.16 -10.25
CA LYS A 123 -8.59 -15.21 -10.28
C LYS A 123 -9.26 -15.05 -11.65
N ARG A 124 -9.05 -15.97 -12.61
CA ARG A 124 -10.02 -16.09 -13.70
C ARG A 124 -11.34 -16.55 -13.10
N PRO A 125 -12.46 -15.79 -13.25
CA PRO A 125 -13.74 -16.47 -13.19
C PRO A 125 -13.70 -17.54 -14.29
N ILE A 126 -14.00 -18.78 -13.92
CA ILE A 126 -14.42 -19.77 -14.90
C ILE A 126 -15.79 -19.27 -15.34
N ASP A 127 -15.82 -18.40 -16.34
CA ASP A 127 -17.04 -18.08 -17.06
C ASP A 127 -17.17 -19.14 -18.18
N LEU A 128 -18.09 -20.07 -17.98
CA LEU A 128 -18.84 -20.70 -19.06
C LEU A 128 -20.15 -19.95 -19.22
#